data_AF-A0A7C5K0N3-F1
#
_entry.id   AF-A0A7C5K0N3-F1
#
_cell.length_a   1.000
_cell.length_b   1.000
_cell.length_c   1.000
_cell.angle_alpha   90.00
_cell.angle_beta   90.00
_cell.angle_gamma   90.00
#
_symmetry.space_group_name_H-M   'P 1'
#
loop_
_entity.id
_entity.type
_entity.pdbx_description
1 polymer ?
#
loop_
_entity_poly.entity_id
_entity_poly.type
_entity_poly.pdbx_seq_one_letter_code
_entity_poly.pdbx_strand_id
1 'polypeptide(L)' 'MLWGFGVGAAVLAGDGKIYGGCNVESWISGLGVCAERCAIQHAVLHGNKKIMEIAVVVDAEDKSEIKPCGAYLQYIFGFC' A
#
# COMPACT_ATOMS: atom_id res chain seq x y z
N MET A 1 8.39 4.74 5.43
CA MET A 1 8.61 3.32 5.11
C MET A 1 9.23 2.71 6.33
N LEU A 2 8.60 1.67 6.89
CA LEU A 2 9.16 0.90 7.99
C LEU A 2 10.17 -0.08 7.37
N TRP A 3 11.45 0.11 7.65
CA TRP A 3 12.52 -0.75 7.16
C TRP A 3 12.66 -1.98 8.06
N GLY A 4 12.85 -3.16 7.47
CA GLY A 4 13.02 -4.41 8.20
C GLY A 4 11.73 -5.02 8.75
N PHE A 5 10.56 -4.50 8.35
CA PHE A 5 9.25 -5.05 8.69
C PHE A 5 8.52 -5.51 7.43
N GLY A 6 7.93 -6.71 7.48
CA GLY A 6 7.07 -7.20 6.41
C GLY A 6 5.74 -6.45 6.41
N VAL A 7 5.44 -5.72 5.33
CA VAL A 7 4.16 -5.01 5.15
C VAL A 7 3.47 -5.53 3.91
N GLY A 8 2.22 -5.97 4.07
CA GLY A 8 1.34 -6.37 2.99
C GLY A 8 0.13 -5.45 2.87
N ALA A 9 -0.38 -5.28 1.67
CA ALA A 9 -1.64 -4.58 1.43
C ALA A 9 -2.47 -5.29 0.35
N ALA A 10 -3.78 -5.14 0.45
CA ALA A 10 -4.74 -5.60 -0.55
C ALA A 10 -5.76 -4.49 -0.80
N VAL A 11 -6.07 -4.22 -2.07
CA VAL A 11 -7.09 -3.24 -2.46
C VAL A 11 -8.24 -3.92 -3.20
N LEU A 12 -9.47 -3.53 -2.86
CA LEU A 12 -10.65 -3.85 -3.65
C LEU A 12 -10.84 -2.74 -4.69
N ALA A 13 -10.72 -3.08 -5.98
CA ALA A 13 -10.84 -2.11 -7.06
C ALA A 13 -12.26 -2.01 -7.61
N GLY A 14 -12.51 -1.01 -8.46
CA GLY A 14 -13.82 -0.76 -9.06
C GLY A 14 -14.35 -1.88 -9.97
N ASP A 15 -13.48 -2.77 -10.45
CA ASP A 15 -13.84 -3.99 -11.18
C ASP A 15 -14.28 -5.16 -10.27
N GLY A 16 -14.30 -4.95 -8.94
CA GLY A 16 -14.66 -5.96 -7.95
C GLY A 16 -13.54 -6.97 -7.66
N LYS A 17 -12.33 -6.80 -8.22
CA LYS A 17 -11.19 -7.68 -7.97
C LYS A 17 -10.30 -7.14 -6.86
N ILE A 18 -9.56 -8.06 -6.26
CA ILE A 18 -8.58 -7.76 -5.22
C ILE A 18 -7.18 -7.77 -5.82
N TYR A 19 -6.41 -6.71 -5.56
CA TYR A 19 -5.02 -6.58 -5.98
C TYR A 19 -4.11 -6.47 -4.76
N GLY A 20 -3.14 -7.36 -4.66
CA GLY A 20 -2.17 -7.40 -3.57
C GLY A 20 -0.90 -6.60 -3.87
N GLY A 21 -0.20 -6.18 -2.82
CA GLY A 21 1.12 -5.57 -2.88
C GLY A 21 1.88 -5.73 -1.56
N CYS A 22 3.20 -5.57 -1.61
CA CYS A 22 4.08 -5.60 -0.45
C CYS A 22 5.04 -4.40 -0.46
N ASN A 23 5.68 -4.11 0.67
CA ASN A 23 6.75 -3.11 0.69
C ASN A 23 7.98 -3.61 -0.07
N VAL A 24 8.58 -2.72 -0.86
CA VAL A 24 9.84 -2.97 -1.58
C VAL A 24 10.86 -1.95 -1.12
N GLU A 25 11.78 -2.39 -0.29
CA GLU A 25 12.81 -1.54 0.30
C GLU A 25 13.93 -1.24 -0.69
N SER A 26 14.58 -0.10 -0.51
CA SER A 26 15.73 0.31 -1.31
C SER A 26 16.69 1.10 -0.45
N TRP A 27 17.98 0.78 -0.55
CA TRP A 27 19.06 1.45 0.18
C TRP A 27 19.13 2.97 -0.08
N ILE A 28 18.59 3.42 -1.21
CA ILE A 28 18.46 4.84 -1.53
C ILE A 28 17.16 5.36 -0.92
N SER A 29 17.30 6.25 0.07
CA SER A 29 16.16 6.90 0.72
C SER A 29 15.24 7.55 -0.32
N GLY A 30 13.95 7.26 -0.22
CA GLY A 30 12.92 7.78 -1.13
C GLY A 30 12.57 6.89 -2.33
N LEU A 31 13.39 5.89 -2.68
CA LEU A 31 13.06 4.94 -3.77
C LEU A 31 12.20 3.76 -3.31
N GLY A 32 12.16 3.51 -1.99
CA GLY A 32 11.33 2.45 -1.45
C GLY A 32 9.83 2.69 -1.67
N VAL A 33 9.08 1.61 -1.85
CA VAL A 33 7.64 1.61 -2.12
C VAL A 33 6.91 0.94 -0.96
N CYS A 34 5.96 1.64 -0.32
CA CYS A 34 5.09 1.01 0.67
C CYS A 34 4.05 0.08 0.02
N ALA A 35 3.56 -0.90 0.79
CA ALA A 35 2.66 -1.93 0.29
C ALA A 35 1.37 -1.37 -0.31
N GLU A 36 0.81 -0.31 0.27
CA GLU A 36 -0.41 0.35 -0.21
C GLU A 36 -0.21 0.90 -1.62
N ARG A 37 0.92 1.58 -1.86
CA ARG A 37 1.26 2.09 -3.19
C ARG A 37 1.45 0.94 -4.17
N CYS A 38 2.12 -0.13 -3.75
CA CYS A 38 2.30 -1.31 -4.59
C CYS A 38 0.95 -1.93 -5.00
N ALA A 39 0.03 -2.12 -4.06
CA ALA A 39 -1.30 -2.69 -4.31
C ALA A 39 -2.15 -1.79 -5.24
N ILE A 40 -2.14 -0.46 -5.01
CA ILE A 40 -2.84 0.50 -5.86
C ILE A 40 -2.25 0.50 -7.28
N GLN A 41 -0.92 0.55 -7.42
CA GLN A 41 -0.26 0.50 -8.73
C GLN A 41 -0.56 -0.80 -9.47
N HIS A 42 -0.64 -1.93 -8.75
CA HIS A 42 -1.04 -3.20 -9.31
C HIS A 42 -2.47 -3.16 -9.90
N ALA A 43 -3.43 -2.58 -9.17
CA ALA A 43 -4.79 -2.36 -9.69
C ALA A 43 -4.80 -1.42 -10.90
N VAL A 44 -4.02 -0.33 -10.86
CA VAL A 44 -3.89 0.66 -11.95
C VAL A 44 -3.31 0.05 -13.22
N LEU A 45 -2.31 -0.83 -13.10
CA LEU A 45 -1.76 -1.58 -14.24
C LEU A 45 -2.81 -2.46 -14.92
N HIS A 46 -3.84 -2.90 -14.19
CA HIS A 46 -4.99 -3.64 -14.71
C HIS A 46 -6.15 -2.73 -15.16
N GLY A 47 -5.92 -1.42 -15.29
CA GLY A 47 -6.89 -0.46 -15.81
C GLY A 47 -7.85 0.11 -14.77
N ASN A 48 -7.71 -0.26 -13.49
CA ASN A 48 -8.55 0.31 -12.44
C ASN A 48 -8.13 1.74 -12.09
N LYS A 49 -9.11 2.64 -11.99
CA LYS A 49 -8.90 4.05 -11.61
C LYS A 49 -9.53 4.42 -10.27
N LYS A 50 -10.27 3.48 -9.68
CA LYS A 50 -10.99 3.68 -8.42
C LYS A 50 -10.71 2.51 -7.48
N ILE A 51 -10.37 2.84 -6.24
CA ILE A 51 -10.14 1.90 -5.15
C ILE A 51 -11.28 2.08 -4.15
N MET A 52 -12.02 1.01 -3.90
CA MET A 52 -13.18 1.01 -3.02
C MET A 52 -12.78 0.84 -1.57
N GLU A 53 -11.86 -0.10 -1.30
CA GLU A 53 -11.38 -0.43 0.04
C GLU A 53 -9.90 -0.83 0.00
N ILE A 54 -9.22 -0.65 1.13
CA ILE A 54 -7.83 -1.07 1.33
C ILE A 54 -7.68 -1.73 2.69
N ALA A 55 -6.96 -2.86 2.72
CA ALA A 55 -6.51 -3.54 3.92
C ALA A 55 -4.98 -3.54 3.96
N VAL A 56 -4.40 -3.30 5.14
CA VAL A 56 -2.95 -3.29 5.37
C VAL A 56 -2.65 -4.21 6.55
N VAL A 57 -1.64 -5.04 6.39
CA VAL A 57 -1.12 -5.95 7.41
C VAL A 57 0.37 -5.71 7.59
N VAL A 58 0.83 -5.78 8.83
CA VAL A 58 2.24 -5.64 9.17
C VAL A 58 2.64 -6.76 10.11
N ASP A 59 3.78 -7.34 9.81
CA ASP A 59 4.46 -8.30 10.67
C ASP A 59 5.27 -7.54 11.74
N ALA A 60 4.61 -7.26 12.86
CA ALA A 60 5.18 -6.57 14.01
C ALA A 60 4.51 -7.04 15.31
N GLU A 61 5.31 -7.20 16.37
CA GLU A 61 4.83 -7.57 17.71
C GLU A 61 3.99 -6.45 18.35
N ASP A 62 4.40 -5.19 18.15
CA ASP A 62 3.64 -4.02 18.57
C ASP A 62 3.04 -3.30 17.36
N LYS A 63 1.71 -3.20 17.34
CA LYS A 63 0.93 -2.57 16.27
C LYS A 63 0.57 -1.12 16.56
N SER A 64 0.90 -0.60 17.75
CA SER A 64 0.47 0.72 18.22
C SER A 64 1.09 1.88 17.41
N GLU A 65 2.24 1.66 16.78
CA GLU A 65 2.96 2.66 15.98
C GLU A 65 2.71 2.55 14.48
N ILE A 66 1.88 1.61 14.04
CA ILE A 66 1.70 1.31 12.62
C ILE A 66 0.59 2.19 12.06
N LYS A 67 0.98 3.34 11.54
CA LYS A 67 0.09 4.25 10.82
C LYS A 67 0.63 4.51 9.42
N PRO A 68 -0.23 4.51 8.38
CA PRO A 68 0.18 4.95 7.06
C PRO A 68 0.71 6.39 7.15
N CYS A 69 1.88 6.65 6.53
CA CYS A 69 2.45 8.00 6.59
C CYS A 69 1.61 8.99 5.78
N GLY A 70 1.65 10.28 6.12
CA GLY A 70 0.79 11.30 5.52
C GLY A 70 0.88 11.40 3.98
N ALA A 71 2.06 11.12 3.41
CA ALA A 71 2.24 11.08 1.95
C ALA A 71 1.44 9.95 1.28
N TYR A 72 1.25 8.82 1.96
CA TYR A 72 0.45 7.71 1.45
C TYR A 72 -1.05 7.93 1.66
N LEU A 73 -1.45 8.61 2.73
CA LEU A 73 -2.83 9.05 2.89
C LEU A 73 -3.26 9.96 1.74
N GLN A 74 -2.41 10.92 1.35
CA GLN A 74 -2.68 11.78 0.18
C GLN A 74 -2.73 10.98 -1.12
N TYR A 75 -1.86 9.96 -1.26
CA TYR A 75 -1.85 9.10 -2.44
C TYR A 75 -3.13 8.27 -2.54
N ILE A 76 -3.57 7.64 -1.44
CA ILE A 76 -4.82 6.87 -1.35
C ILE A 76 -6.02 7.76 -1.69
N PHE A 77 -6.05 8.98 -1.14
CA PHE A 77 -7.11 9.96 -1.44
C PHE A 77 -7.24 10.29 -2.94
N GLY A 78 -6.17 10.16 -3.72
CA GLY A 78 -6.24 10.36 -5.18
C GLY A 78 -7.00 9.26 -5.94
N PHE A 79 -7.25 8.11 -5.32
CA PHE A 79 -7.86 6.93 -5.95
C PHE A 79 -9.15 6.44 -5.28
N CYS A 80 -9.43 6.88 -4.05
CA CYS A 80 -10.68 6.60 -3.33
C CYS A 80 -11.72 7.70 -3.57
#